data_AF-M1B3D1-F1
#
_entry.id   AF-M1B3D1-F1
#
_cell.length_a   1.000
_cell.length_b   1.000
_cell.length_c   1.000
_cell.angle_alpha   90.00
_cell.angle_beta   90.00
_cell.angle_gamma   90.00
#
_symmetry.space_group_name_H-M   'P 1'
#
loop_
_entity.id
_entity.type
_entity.pdbx_description
1 polymer ?
#
loop_
_entity_poly.entity_id
_entity_poly.type
_entity_poly.pdbx_seq_one_letter_code
_entity_poly.pdbx_strand_id
1 'polypeptide(L)' 'MWHIGVLQARTYAKAMKATLFFSSSTHNINVNKIFKFIMAKLFNLPWSVKRNLTIGEPIIDF' A
#
# COMPACT_ATOMS: atom_id res chain seq x y z
N MET A 1 12.77 14.81 8.63
CA MET A 1 11.77 14.14 9.49
C MET A 1 10.82 13.18 8.76
N TRP A 2 10.60 13.28 7.43
CA TRP A 2 9.73 12.35 6.67
C TRP A 2 10.26 10.92 6.53
N HIS A 3 11.57 10.70 6.63
CA HIS A 3 12.19 9.39 6.41
C HIS A 3 11.96 8.37 7.54
N ILE A 4 11.76 8.82 8.79
CA ILE A 4 11.65 7.91 9.94
C ILE A 4 10.34 7.12 9.92
N GLY A 5 9.23 7.78 9.58
CA GLY A 5 7.90 7.17 9.57
C GLY A 5 7.74 6.14 8.45
N VAL A 6 8.34 6.39 7.28
CA VAL A 6 8.34 5.44 6.15
C VAL A 6 9.13 4.18 6.50
N LEU A 7 10.27 4.32 7.17
CA LEU A 7 11.10 3.19 7.57
C LEU A 7 10.38 2.30 8.60
N GLN A 8 9.76 2.91 9.63
CA GLN A 8 8.97 2.17 10.62
C GLN A 8 7.76 1.47 9.98
N ALA A 9 6.99 2.16 9.13
CA ALA A 9 5.83 1.57 8.46
C ALA A 9 6.21 0.35 7.60
N ARG A 10 7.37 0.39 6.93
CA ARG A 10 7.92 -0.77 6.20
C ARG A 10 8.28 -1.93 7.14
N THR A 11 8.92 -1.66 8.27
CA THR A 11 9.26 -2.70 9.26
C THR A 11 8.00 -3.39 9.81
N TYR A 12 6.95 -2.64 10.12
CA TYR A 12 5.67 -3.19 10.57
C TYR A 12 4.97 -4.01 9.48
N ALA A 13 4.90 -3.49 8.25
CA ALA A 13 4.30 -4.20 7.13
C ALA A 13 4.98 -5.55 6.87
N LYS A 14 6.33 -5.58 6.93
CA LYS A 14 7.12 -6.81 6.80
C LYS A 14 6.85 -7.80 7.92
N ALA A 15 6.80 -7.34 9.17
CA ALA A 15 6.50 -8.20 10.32
C ALA A 15 5.09 -8.81 10.25
N MET A 16 4.12 -8.02 9.76
CA MET A 16 2.72 -8.45 9.59
C MET A 16 2.48 -9.26 8.31
N LYS A 17 3.48 -9.39 7.43
CA LYS A 17 3.32 -9.93 6.07
C LYS A 17 2.13 -9.26 5.37
N ALA A 18 2.02 -7.95 5.50
CA ALA A 18 0.91 -7.15 5.01
C ALA A 18 1.41 -6.12 3.99
N THR A 19 0.52 -5.72 3.08
CA THR A 19 0.83 -4.71 2.07
C THR A 19 0.75 -3.30 2.66
N LEU A 20 1.82 -2.51 2.49
CA LEU A 20 1.83 -1.09 2.87
C LEU A 20 1.19 -0.23 1.76
N PHE A 21 0.39 0.77 2.12
CA PHE A 21 -0.13 1.73 1.15
C PHE A 21 0.05 3.16 1.64
N PHE A 22 0.60 4.02 0.78
CA PHE A 22 0.60 5.46 1.00
C PHE A 22 -0.66 6.05 0.38
N SER A 23 -1.44 6.78 1.18
CA SER A 23 -2.64 7.47 0.71
C SER A 23 -2.83 8.81 1.40
N SER A 24 -3.57 9.70 0.75
CA SER A 24 -4.03 10.96 1.31
C SER A 24 -5.47 11.18 0.87
N SER A 25 -6.38 11.37 1.84
CA SER A 25 -7.79 11.63 1.54
C SER A 25 -8.00 13.02 0.97
N THR A 26 -7.27 14.02 1.46
CA THR A 26 -7.35 15.41 1.00
C THR A 26 -6.95 15.57 -0.47
N HIS A 27 -5.94 14.82 -0.91
CA HIS A 27 -5.43 14.88 -2.28
C HIS A 27 -5.92 13.73 -3.16
N ASN A 28 -6.86 12.90 -2.65
CA ASN A 28 -7.37 11.70 -3.29
C ASN A 28 -6.28 10.77 -3.86
N ILE A 29 -5.14 10.68 -3.15
CA ILE A 29 -3.99 9.88 -3.57
C ILE A 29 -4.23 8.44 -3.15
N ASN A 30 -4.27 7.53 -4.13
CA ASN A 30 -4.35 6.06 -3.97
C ASN A 30 -5.57 5.48 -3.23
N VAL A 31 -6.51 6.31 -2.76
CA VAL A 31 -7.71 5.87 -2.05
C VAL A 31 -8.53 4.87 -2.88
N ASN A 32 -8.78 5.18 -4.14
CA ASN A 32 -9.48 4.29 -5.09
C ASN A 32 -8.76 2.95 -5.31
N LYS A 33 -7.42 2.94 -5.24
CA LYS A 33 -6.60 1.75 -5.44
C LYS A 33 -6.69 0.81 -4.24
N ILE A 34 -6.66 1.39 -3.03
CA ILE A 34 -6.83 0.65 -1.77
C ILE A 34 -8.22 0.00 -1.73
N PHE A 35 -9.27 0.73 -2.09
CA PHE A 35 -10.63 0.18 -2.07
C PHE A 35 -10.78 -1.02 -3.01
N LYS A 36 -10.28 -0.91 -4.25
CA LYS A 36 -10.27 -2.03 -5.21
C LYS A 36 -9.46 -3.22 -4.71
N PHE A 37 -8.32 -2.98 -4.05
CA PHE A 37 -7.50 -4.04 -3.45
C PHE A 37 -8.24 -4.78 -2.34
N ILE A 38 -8.89 -4.05 -1.41
CA ILE A 38 -9.64 -4.65 -0.31
C ILE A 38 -10.82 -5.46 -0.84
N MET A 39 -11.58 -4.91 -1.79
CA MET A 39 -12.69 -5.64 -2.43
C MET A 39 -12.21 -6.90 -3.13
N ALA A 40 -11.11 -6.83 -3.88
CA ALA A 40 -10.56 -8.01 -4.55
C ALA A 40 -10.12 -9.10 -3.57
N LYS A 41 -9.45 -8.72 -2.46
CA LYS A 41 -9.09 -9.64 -1.39
C LYS A 41 -10.30 -10.25 -0.68
N LEU A 42 -11.33 -9.44 -0.41
CA LEU A 42 -12.53 -9.88 0.31
C LEU A 42 -13.34 -10.88 -0.51
N PHE A 43 -13.46 -10.65 -1.82
CA PHE A 43 -14.25 -11.49 -2.73
C PHE A 43 -13.41 -12.50 -3.52
N ASN A 44 -12.13 -12.66 -3.16
CA ASN A 44 -11.17 -13.56 -3.82
C ASN A 44 -11.12 -13.39 -5.36
N LEU A 45 -11.22 -12.15 -5.83
CA LEU A 45 -11.21 -11.80 -7.26
C LEU A 45 -9.78 -11.86 -7.81
N PRO A 46 -9.59 -12.26 -9.08
CA PRO A 46 -8.28 -12.24 -9.73
C PRO A 46 -7.83 -10.79 -9.92
N TRP A 47 -6.95 -10.32 -9.04
CA TRP A 47 -6.42 -8.96 -9.07
C TRP A 47 -4.90 -8.97 -8.94
N SER A 48 -4.21 -8.62 -10.02
CA SER A 48 -2.76 -8.43 -10.02
C SER A 48 -2.44 -6.93 -9.89
N VAL A 49 -2.09 -6.46 -8.68
CA VAL A 49 -1.43 -5.15 -8.61
C VAL A 49 0.00 -5.31 -9.08
N LYS A 50 0.41 -4.55 -10.10
CA LYS A 50 1.83 -4.41 -10.44
C LYS A 50 2.57 -3.82 -9.23
N ARG A 51 3.55 -4.58 -8.74
CA ARG A 51 4.48 -4.14 -7.69
C ARG A 51 5.25 -2.93 -8.23
N ASN A 52 5.08 -1.76 -7.61
CA ASN A 52 5.90 -0.59 -7.95
C ASN A 52 6.83 -0.28 -6.78
N LEU A 53 8.14 -0.36 -7.04
CA LEU A 53 9.22 -0.20 -6.05
C LEU A 53 9.80 1.22 -6.04
N THR A 54 9.25 2.13 -6.85
CA THR A 54 9.65 3.54 -6.94
C THR A 54 9.18 4.33 -5.71
N ILE A 55 10.09 5.10 -5.11
CA ILE A 55 9.75 6.07 -4.05
C ILE A 55 8.71 7.07 -4.60
N GLY A 56 7.60 7.26 -3.87
CA GLY A 56 6.53 8.20 -4.24
C GLY A 56 5.24 7.53 -4.76
N GLU A 57 5.27 6.24 -5.08
CA GLU A 57 4.09 5.46 -5.45
C GLU A 57 3.70 4.44 -4.35
N PRO A 58 2.45 3.92 -4.32
CA PRO A 58 2.02 3.01 -3.27
C PRO A 58 2.85 1.70 -3.36
N ILE A 59 3.77 1.57 -2.41
CA ILE A 59 4.73 0.46 -2.29
C ILE A 59 4.01 -0.81 -1.85
N ILE A 60 3.81 -1.75 -2.77
CA ILE A 60 3.37 -3.10 -2.41
C ILE A 60 4.62 -3.92 -2.21
N ASP A 61 5.16 -3.93 -0.99
CA ASP A 61 6.16 -4.92 -0.59
C ASP A 61 5.64 -5.72 0.60
N PHE A 62 5.87 -7.03 0.53
CA PHE A 62 5.94 -7.92 1.69
C PHE A 62 7.38 -7.95 2.17
#